data_AF-A0A4V6JHA1-F1
#
_entry.id   AF-A0A4V6JHA1-F1
#
_cell.length_a   1.000
_cell.length_b   1.000
_cell.length_c   1.000
_cell.angle_alpha   90.00
_cell.angle_beta   90.00
_cell.angle_gamma   90.00
#
_symmetry.space_group_name_H-M   'P 1'
#
loop_
_entity.id
_entity.type
_entity.pdbx_description
1 polymer ?
#
loop_
_entity_poly.entity_id
_entity_poly.type
_entity_poly.pdbx_seq_one_letter_code
_entity_poly.pdbx_strand_id
1 'polypeptide(L)'
;MRPKASQVTLSLKLLDVFPGKDILERTSMNSWDDQKVRDALKANGKKKVVVSGLWTEVCNNTFALCAMLEGDYEIYMVADASGGTSKDAMTSRCSA
;
A
#
# COMPACT_ATOMS: atom_id res chain seq x y z
N MET A 1 -20.17 -14.17 -12.26
CA MET A 1 -20.06 -13.23 -11.12
C MET A 1 -19.60 -14.05 -9.92
N ARG A 2 -18.30 -14.02 -9.56
CA ARG A 2 -17.79 -14.82 -8.43
C ARG A 2 -18.23 -14.15 -7.12
N PRO A 3 -18.67 -14.91 -6.11
CA PRO A 3 -19.02 -14.36 -4.80
C PRO A 3 -17.80 -13.66 -4.20
N LYS A 4 -17.98 -12.47 -3.61
CA LYS A 4 -16.92 -11.67 -2.95
C LYS A 4 -16.17 -12.41 -1.83
N ALA A 5 -16.61 -13.61 -1.44
CA ALA A 5 -15.96 -14.47 -0.46
C ALA A 5 -14.61 -15.07 -0.92
N SER A 6 -14.23 -14.95 -2.20
CA SER A 6 -12.94 -15.44 -2.71
C SER A 6 -11.88 -14.36 -2.88
N GLN A 7 -12.12 -13.12 -2.45
CA GLN A 7 -11.09 -12.08 -2.42
C GLN A 7 -10.36 -12.14 -1.07
N VAL A 8 -9.03 -12.06 -1.11
CA VAL A 8 -8.18 -11.91 0.09
C VAL A 8 -8.70 -10.70 0.85
N THR A 9 -9.49 -10.93 1.89
CA THR A 9 -10.24 -9.88 2.56
C THR A 9 -9.31 -9.14 3.51
N LEU A 10 -9.35 -7.80 3.48
CA LEU A 10 -8.62 -6.95 4.40
C LEU A 10 -8.99 -7.32 5.85
N SER A 11 -8.05 -7.20 6.79
CA SER A 11 -8.29 -7.52 8.20
C SER A 11 -9.53 -6.79 8.73
N LEU A 12 -10.44 -7.52 9.36
CA LEU A 12 -11.70 -6.98 9.91
C LEU A 12 -11.44 -5.79 10.86
N LYS A 13 -10.38 -5.87 11.67
CA LYS A 13 -9.99 -4.79 12.58
C LYS A 13 -9.70 -3.47 11.85
N LEU A 14 -9.16 -3.52 10.64
CA LEU A 14 -8.86 -2.32 9.86
C LEU A 14 -10.15 -1.72 9.26
N LEU A 15 -11.09 -2.57 8.87
CA LEU A 15 -12.41 -2.15 8.37
C LEU A 15 -13.25 -1.49 9.49
N ASP A 16 -13.13 -1.95 10.73
CA ASP A 16 -13.82 -1.36 11.88
C ASP A 16 -13.27 0.04 12.25
N VAL A 17 -11.97 0.28 12.07
CA VAL A 17 -11.34 1.57 12.36
C VAL A 17 -11.66 2.61 11.27
N PHE A 18 -11.82 2.17 10.02
CA PHE A 18 -12.13 3.04 8.88
C PHE A 18 -13.45 2.65 8.19
N PRO A 19 -14.58 2.75 8.90
CA PRO A 19 -15.87 2.37 8.34
C PRO A 19 -16.21 3.28 7.15
N GLY A 20 -16.62 2.68 6.03
CA GLY A 20 -17.06 3.42 4.84
C GLY A 20 -15.95 4.03 3.99
N LYS A 21 -14.66 3.70 4.24
CA LYS A 21 -13.60 4.01 3.28
C LYS A 21 -13.63 3.03 2.11
N ASP A 22 -13.47 3.57 0.91
CA ASP A 22 -13.42 2.77 -0.31
C ASP A 22 -12.18 1.87 -0.32
N ILE A 23 -12.41 0.58 -0.57
CA ILE A 23 -11.34 -0.40 -0.75
C ILE A 23 -10.94 -0.44 -2.22
N LEU A 24 -9.68 -0.13 -2.48
CA LEU A 24 -9.11 -0.16 -3.83
C LEU A 24 -8.55 -1.55 -4.15
N GLU A 25 -9.44 -2.43 -4.62
CA GLU A 25 -9.09 -3.78 -5.08
C GLU A 25 -8.27 -3.73 -6.37
N ARG A 26 -7.14 -4.45 -6.40
CA ARG A 26 -6.20 -4.52 -7.52
C ARG A 26 -5.67 -5.95 -7.74
N THR A 27 -5.10 -6.19 -8.91
CA THR A 27 -4.43 -7.46 -9.26
C THR A 27 -2.91 -7.34 -9.37
N SER A 28 -2.36 -6.14 -9.61
CA SER A 28 -0.91 -5.91 -9.60
C SER A 28 -0.37 -5.90 -8.17
N MET A 29 0.87 -6.38 -8.01
CA MET A 29 1.61 -6.26 -6.76
C MET A 29 2.07 -4.81 -6.51
N ASN A 30 2.36 -4.05 -7.58
CA ASN A 30 2.67 -2.63 -7.47
C ASN A 30 1.37 -1.84 -7.47
N SER A 31 1.07 -1.25 -6.32
CA SER A 31 -0.07 -0.35 -6.11
C SER A 31 -0.12 0.84 -7.07
N TRP A 32 1.04 1.30 -7.54
CA TRP A 32 1.16 2.48 -8.39
C TRP A 32 0.64 2.26 -9.81
N ASP A 33 0.65 1.01 -10.28
CA ASP A 33 0.16 0.65 -11.63
C ASP A 33 -1.35 0.87 -11.78
N ASP A 34 -2.09 0.86 -10.66
CA ASP A 34 -3.54 1.02 -10.67
C ASP A 34 -3.92 2.51 -10.70
N GLN A 35 -4.59 2.92 -11.78
CA GLN A 35 -5.05 4.29 -11.95
C GLN A 35 -5.93 4.77 -10.78
N LYS A 36 -6.74 3.88 -10.19
CA LYS A 36 -7.62 4.26 -9.06
C LYS A 36 -6.82 4.69 -7.84
N VAL A 37 -5.64 4.10 -7.63
CA VAL A 37 -4.75 4.47 -6.52
C VAL A 37 -4.18 5.87 -6.77
N ARG A 38 -3.70 6.14 -7.99
CA ARG A 38 -3.16 7.45 -8.37
C ARG A 38 -4.21 8.56 -8.30
N ASP A 39 -5.43 8.28 -8.74
CA ASP A 39 -6.55 9.21 -8.69
C ASP A 39 -6.96 9.49 -7.24
N ALA A 40 -7.02 8.46 -6.39
CA ALA A 40 -7.33 8.61 -4.97
C ALA A 40 -6.28 9.46 -4.23
N LEU A 41 -4.99 9.24 -4.51
CA LEU A 41 -3.90 10.05 -3.96
C LEU A 41 -4.00 11.51 -4.43
N LYS A 42 -4.23 11.72 -5.73
CA LYS A 42 -4.39 13.08 -6.30
C LYS A 42 -5.59 13.81 -5.72
N ALA A 43 -6.73 13.12 -5.56
CA ALA A 43 -7.94 13.66 -4.96
C ALA A 43 -7.76 14.02 -3.48
N ASN A 44 -6.87 13.33 -2.76
CA ASN A 44 -6.54 13.67 -1.38
C ASN A 44 -5.79 15.01 -1.26
N GLY A 45 -5.07 15.41 -2.31
CA GLY A 45 -4.37 16.71 -2.37
C GLY A 45 -3.17 16.82 -1.43
N LYS A 46 -2.65 15.70 -0.91
CA LYS A 46 -1.50 15.65 0.00
C LYS A 46 -0.31 15.01 -0.70
N LYS A 47 0.86 15.65 -0.59
CA LYS A 47 2.12 15.11 -1.13
C LYS A 47 2.84 14.15 -0.19
N LYS A 48 2.58 14.24 1.12
CA LYS A 48 3.14 13.34 2.13
C LYS A 48 2.23 12.13 2.30
N VAL A 49 2.74 10.93 2.09
CA VAL A 49 1.97 9.69 2.16
C VAL A 49 2.63 8.75 3.16
N VAL A 50 1.85 8.32 4.14
CA VAL A 50 2.26 7.28 5.10
C VAL A 50 1.84 5.93 4.55
N VAL A 51 2.76 4.96 4.53
CA VAL A 51 2.55 3.65 3.92
C VAL A 51 2.90 2.55 4.92
N SER A 52 2.05 1.53 4.98
CA SER A 52 2.25 0.31 5.74
C SER A 52 1.59 -0.86 5.02
N GLY A 53 2.11 -2.07 5.15
CA GLY A 53 1.55 -3.21 4.44
C GLY A 53 2.44 -4.43 4.38
N LEU A 54 1.92 -5.46 3.70
CA LEU A 54 2.57 -6.75 3.51
C LEU A 54 2.50 -7.09 2.01
N TRP A 55 3.60 -7.38 1.32
CA TRP A 55 4.97 -7.59 1.80
C TRP A 55 5.87 -6.39 1.48
N THR A 56 6.69 -6.00 2.44
CA THR A 56 7.51 -4.77 2.36
C THR A 56 8.44 -4.79 1.17
N GLU A 57 9.11 -5.91 0.96
CA GLU A 57 10.08 -6.12 -0.11
C GLU A 57 9.49 -6.08 -1.51
N VAL A 58 8.16 -6.23 -1.65
CA VAL A 58 7.47 -6.18 -2.94
C VAL A 58 6.54 -4.97 -3.02
N CYS A 59 5.36 -5.02 -2.40
CA CYS A 59 4.28 -4.09 -2.72
C CYS A 59 4.48 -2.69 -2.11
N ASN A 60 5.11 -2.59 -0.94
CA ASN A 60 5.35 -1.28 -0.31
C ASN A 60 6.50 -0.56 -1.02
N ASN A 61 7.61 -1.25 -1.28
CA ASN A 61 8.77 -0.63 -1.91
C ASN A 61 8.53 -0.27 -3.38
N THR A 62 7.91 -1.14 -4.16
CA THR A 62 7.59 -0.82 -5.57
C THR A 62 6.65 0.38 -5.66
N PHE A 63 5.62 0.43 -4.81
CA PHE A 63 4.74 1.59 -4.73
C PHE A 63 5.48 2.86 -4.33
N ALA A 64 6.26 2.80 -3.25
CA ALA A 64 6.95 3.97 -2.71
C ALA A 64 7.90 4.60 -3.73
N LEU A 65 8.73 3.77 -4.36
CA LEU A 65 9.71 4.23 -5.35
C LEU A 65 9.02 4.85 -6.57
N CYS A 66 7.98 4.22 -7.12
CA CYS A 66 7.23 4.78 -8.24
C CYS A 66 6.48 6.06 -7.87
N ALA A 67 5.87 6.11 -6.67
CA ALA A 67 5.17 7.30 -6.20
C ALA A 67 6.11 8.50 -6.00
N MET A 68 7.33 8.26 -5.52
CA MET A 68 8.36 9.30 -5.40
C MET A 68 8.85 9.76 -6.77
N LEU A 69 9.20 8.81 -7.65
CA LEU A 69 9.84 9.11 -8.93
C LEU A 69 8.87 9.74 -9.96
N GLU A 70 7.66 9.21 -10.06
CA GLU A 70 6.69 9.61 -11.09
C GLU A 70 5.61 10.55 -10.56
N GLY A 71 5.29 10.44 -9.27
CA GLY A 71 4.19 11.16 -8.63
C GLY A 71 4.62 12.38 -7.82
N ASP A 72 5.92 12.54 -7.57
CA ASP A 72 6.48 13.61 -6.73
C ASP A 72 5.81 13.60 -5.33
N TYR A 73 5.67 12.40 -4.76
CA TYR A 73 5.19 12.19 -3.39
C TYR A 73 6.37 11.97 -2.43
N GLU A 74 6.22 12.43 -1.20
CA GLU A 74 7.13 12.14 -0.11
C GLU A 74 6.55 10.96 0.70
N ILE A 75 7.25 9.83 0.70
CA ILE A 75 6.75 8.59 1.28
C ILE A 75 7.40 8.34 2.64
N TYR A 76 6.57 8.04 3.63
CA TYR A 76 6.99 7.66 4.99
C TYR A 76 6.53 6.23 5.26
N MET A 77 7.48 5.31 5.34
CA MET A 77 7.21 3.90 5.62
C MET A 77 7.11 3.63 7.12
N VAL A 78 6.01 3.03 7.56
CA VAL A 78 5.81 2.65 8.96
C VAL A 78 6.37 1.25 9.17
N ALA A 79 7.61 1.18 9.67
CA ALA A 79 8.37 -0.07 9.75
C ALA A 79 7.76 -1.11 10.70
N ASP A 80 7.17 -0.68 11.82
CA ASP A 80 6.52 -1.55 12.82
C ASP A 80 5.12 -2.04 12.40
N ALA A 81 4.49 -1.36 11.42
CA ALA A 81 3.23 -1.78 10.80
C ALA A 81 3.40 -2.46 9.44
N SER A 82 4.64 -2.71 9.04
CA SER A 82 4.98 -3.41 7.79
C SER A 82 5.65 -4.75 8.11
N GLY A 83 5.61 -5.70 7.18
CA GLY A 83 6.25 -7.02 7.36
C GLY A 83 6.78 -7.62 6.06
N GLY A 84 7.68 -8.59 6.17
CA GLY A 84 8.30 -9.29 5.05
C GLY A 84 8.48 -10.79 5.32
N THR A 85 8.95 -11.53 4.32
CA THR A 85 9.20 -13.01 4.36
C THR A 85 10.23 -13.40 5.38
N SER A 86 11.14 -12.49 5.69
CA SER A 86 12.19 -12.66 6.68
C SER A 86 12.57 -11.32 7.27
N LYS A 87 13.31 -11.35 8.38
CA LYS A 87 13.92 -10.14 8.95
C LYS A 87 14.81 -9.44 7.93
N ASP A 88 15.62 -10.20 7.19
CA ASP A 88 16.51 -9.63 6.17
C ASP A 88 15.73 -8.97 5.02
N ALA A 89 14.65 -9.58 4.54
CA ALA A 89 13.81 -9.01 3.48
C ALA A 89 13.16 -7.69 3.90
N MET A 90 12.75 -7.58 5.17
CA MET A 90 12.22 -6.36 5.76
C MET A 90 13.32 -5.30 6.01
N THR A 91 14.35 -5.64 6.77
CA THR A 91 15.36 -4.69 7.28
C THR A 91 16.18 -4.07 6.15
N SER A 92 16.51 -4.83 5.11
CA SER A 92 17.25 -4.32 3.95
C SER A 92 16.47 -3.26 3.15
N ARG A 93 15.16 -3.14 3.36
CA ARG A 93 14.26 -2.34 2.53
C ARG A 93 13.59 -1.16 3.24
N CYS A 94 13.45 -1.20 4.57
CA CYS A 94 12.93 -0.09 5.38
C CYS A 94 13.99 0.89 5.89
N SER A 95 15.28 0.54 5.79
CA SER A 95 16.39 1.35 6.33
C SER A 95 17.06 2.25 5.29
N ALA A 96 16.45 2.41 4.11
CA ALA A 96 16.97 3.20 2.99
C ALA A 96 16.23 4.53 2.87
#